data_AF-A0A1V5N2F7-F1
#
_entry.id   AF-A0A1V5N2F7-F1
#
_cell.length_a   1.000
_cell.length_b   1.000
_cell.length_c   1.000
_cell.angle_alpha   90.00
_cell.angle_beta   90.00
_cell.angle_gamma   90.00
#
_symmetry.space_group_name_H-M   'P 1'
#
loop_
_entity.id
_entity.type
_entity.pdbx_description
1 polymer ?
#
loop_
_entity_poly.entity_id
_entity_poly.type
_entity_poly.pdbx_seq_one_letter_code
_entity_poly.pdbx_strand_id
1 'polypeptide(L)'
;MAAGSATVVQPVADGDQQGIIQALVLGTGGASKAVCFGLEQLGVPYVCVSRTPGPDRLTYEALTADLYQSHRLIVNTTPLGMSPKTETCPPLDYDRLGEGYLLFDLVYNPAMTRFLNEGAVRGALVKNGLEMLHLQAEAAWAIWQG
;
A
#
# COMPACT_ATOMS: atom_id res chain seq x y z
N MET A 1 27.24 -20.37 -7.61
CA MET A 1 26.86 -19.54 -6.44
C MET A 1 26.42 -18.20 -7.00
N ALA A 2 25.12 -18.04 -7.27
CA ALA A 2 24.57 -16.81 -7.84
C ALA A 2 24.29 -15.81 -6.71
N ALA A 3 24.96 -14.67 -6.74
CA ALA A 3 24.62 -13.53 -5.90
C ALA A 3 23.43 -12.80 -6.55
N GLY A 4 22.25 -12.94 -5.95
CA GLY A 4 21.06 -12.18 -6.35
C GLY A 4 21.25 -10.71 -6.00
N SER A 5 21.46 -9.87 -7.02
CA SER A 5 21.47 -8.42 -6.90
C SER A 5 20.07 -7.95 -6.49
N ALA A 6 20.00 -7.24 -5.36
CA ALA A 6 18.80 -6.50 -4.97
C ALA A 6 18.61 -5.32 -5.93
N THR A 7 17.55 -5.36 -6.74
CA THR A 7 17.19 -4.26 -7.63
C THR A 7 16.73 -3.06 -6.79
N VAL A 8 17.53 -2.00 -6.80
CA VAL A 8 17.16 -0.68 -6.28
C VAL A 8 16.05 -0.13 -7.17
N VAL A 9 14.89 0.18 -6.59
CA VAL A 9 13.77 0.81 -7.29
C VAL A 9 14.16 2.26 -7.57
N GLN A 10 14.21 2.66 -8.84
CA GLN A 10 14.45 4.05 -9.24
C GLN A 10 13.15 4.87 -9.15
N PRO A 11 13.22 6.18 -8.90
CA PRO A 11 12.04 7.03 -8.91
C PRO A 11 11.52 7.16 -10.34
N VAL A 12 10.22 6.87 -10.53
CA VAL A 12 9.53 7.12 -11.80
C VAL A 12 9.34 8.63 -11.93
N ALA A 13 10.18 9.27 -12.72
CA ALA A 13 9.95 10.62 -13.24
C ALA A 13 10.31 10.60 -14.72
N ASP A 14 9.28 10.48 -15.57
CA ASP A 14 8.98 11.44 -16.64
C ASP A 14 8.00 10.83 -17.66
N GLY A 15 6.81 11.42 -17.74
CA GLY A 15 6.20 11.75 -19.04
C GLY A 15 5.62 10.64 -19.91
N ASP A 16 5.17 9.51 -19.36
CA ASP A 16 4.35 8.57 -20.13
C ASP A 16 2.86 8.78 -19.80
N GLN A 17 1.98 8.71 -20.81
CA GLN A 17 0.52 8.86 -20.65
C GLN A 17 -0.11 7.65 -19.95
N GLN A 18 0.47 7.21 -18.83
CA GLN A 18 -0.09 6.20 -17.96
C GLN A 18 -1.10 6.91 -17.07
N GLY A 19 -2.39 6.67 -17.35
CA GLY A 19 -3.51 7.32 -16.67
C GLY A 19 -3.33 7.41 -15.17
N ILE A 20 -3.85 8.47 -14.56
CA ILE A 20 -3.74 8.76 -13.12
C ILE A 20 -3.95 7.47 -12.32
N ILE A 21 -2.87 6.99 -11.70
CA ILE A 21 -2.92 5.81 -10.83
C ILE A 21 -3.75 6.20 -9.62
N GLN A 22 -4.88 5.53 -9.38
CA GLN A 22 -5.70 5.76 -8.19
C GLN A 22 -5.35 4.73 -7.10
N ALA A 23 -5.66 5.06 -5.85
CA ALA A 23 -5.29 4.25 -4.70
C ALA A 23 -6.49 3.66 -3.94
N LEU A 24 -6.43 2.38 -3.57
CA LEU A 24 -7.25 1.83 -2.50
C LEU A 24 -6.49 1.96 -1.18
N VAL A 25 -7.07 2.66 -0.20
CA VAL A 25 -6.51 2.76 1.15
C VAL A 25 -7.30 1.84 2.08
N LEU A 26 -6.67 0.75 2.52
CA LEU A 26 -7.31 -0.27 3.33
C LEU A 26 -7.21 0.10 4.80
N GLY A 27 -8.34 0.29 5.46
CA GLY A 27 -8.45 0.80 6.84
C GLY A 27 -8.90 2.26 6.90
N THR A 28 -9.37 2.67 8.08
CA THR A 28 -9.87 4.03 8.33
C THR A 28 -9.38 4.59 9.67
N GLY A 29 -8.22 4.13 10.13
CA GLY A 29 -7.56 4.56 11.37
C GLY A 29 -6.68 5.81 11.18
N GLY A 30 -5.87 6.14 12.19
CA GLY A 30 -4.94 7.28 12.12
C GLY A 30 -3.91 7.16 11.00
N ALA A 31 -3.35 5.97 10.78
CA ALA A 31 -2.40 5.71 9.68
C ALA A 31 -3.03 5.94 8.29
N SER A 32 -4.28 5.49 8.10
CA SER A 32 -5.05 5.77 6.87
C SER A 32 -5.16 7.27 6.61
N LYS A 33 -5.50 8.08 7.62
CA LYS A 33 -5.59 9.54 7.45
C LYS A 33 -4.27 10.17 7.00
N ALA A 34 -3.15 9.73 7.56
CA ALA A 34 -1.83 10.21 7.17
C ALA A 34 -1.48 9.82 5.72
N VAL A 35 -1.80 8.58 5.32
CA VAL A 35 -1.65 8.12 3.94
C VAL A 35 -2.53 8.94 3.00
N CYS A 36 -3.82 9.11 3.32
CA CYS A 36 -4.75 9.91 2.54
C CYS A 36 -4.23 11.34 2.34
N PHE A 37 -3.79 11.99 3.42
CA PHE A 37 -3.17 13.32 3.33
C PHE A 37 -1.95 13.32 2.40
N GLY A 38 -1.06 12.33 2.50
CA GLY A 38 0.07 12.20 1.58
C GLY A 38 -0.36 12.03 0.11
N LEU A 39 -1.39 11.22 -0.15
CA LEU A 39 -1.96 11.04 -1.49
C LEU A 39 -2.59 12.33 -2.03
N GLU A 40 -3.29 13.10 -1.19
CA GLU A 40 -3.82 14.43 -1.56
C GLU A 40 -2.70 15.39 -1.97
N GLN A 41 -1.60 15.44 -1.21
CA GLN A 41 -0.44 16.28 -1.56
C GLN A 41 0.22 15.87 -2.87
N LEU A 42 0.15 14.57 -3.22
CA LEU A 42 0.66 14.02 -4.47
C LEU A 42 -0.34 14.11 -5.63
N GLY A 43 -1.56 14.59 -5.39
CA GLY A 43 -2.62 14.63 -6.41
C GLY A 43 -3.11 13.24 -6.85
N VAL A 44 -2.96 12.22 -6.01
CA VAL A 44 -3.36 10.84 -6.27
C VAL A 44 -4.79 10.61 -5.73
N PRO A 45 -5.81 10.41 -6.58
CA PRO A 45 -7.15 10.09 -6.13
C PRO A 45 -7.18 8.75 -5.41
N TYR A 46 -8.04 8.61 -4.41
CA TYR A 46 -8.14 7.39 -3.64
C TYR A 46 -9.54 7.11 -3.14
N VAL A 47 -9.77 5.84 -2.78
CA VAL A 47 -10.97 5.37 -2.09
C VAL A 47 -10.56 4.60 -0.84
N CYS A 48 -11.17 4.96 0.29
CA CYS A 48 -11.00 4.23 1.54
C CYS A 48 -11.84 2.95 1.54
N VAL A 49 -11.25 1.85 2.02
CA VAL A 49 -11.91 0.55 2.15
C VAL A 49 -11.89 0.12 3.60
N SER A 50 -13.02 -0.34 4.14
CA SER A 50 -13.12 -0.77 5.53
C SER A 50 -14.04 -1.97 5.70
N ARG A 51 -14.10 -2.53 6.91
CA ARG A 51 -15.02 -3.64 7.21
C ARG A 51 -16.48 -3.21 7.33
N THR A 52 -16.73 -1.92 7.53
CA THR A 52 -18.08 -1.38 7.70
C THR A 52 -18.35 -0.29 6.66
N PRO A 53 -19.57 -0.23 6.12
CA PRO A 53 -19.91 0.82 5.16
C PRO A 53 -19.84 2.21 5.82
N GLY A 54 -19.73 3.24 4.99
CA GLY A 54 -19.76 4.63 5.42
C GLY A 54 -19.87 5.59 4.22
N PRO A 55 -20.10 6.90 4.47
CA PRO A 55 -20.32 7.88 3.40
C PRO A 55 -19.12 8.00 2.45
N ASP A 56 -17.89 7.95 2.98
CA ASP A 56 -16.66 8.18 2.21
C ASP A 56 -15.79 6.93 2.12
N ARG A 57 -16.40 5.73 2.19
CA ARG A 57 -15.68 4.46 2.16
C ARG A 57 -16.52 3.30 1.63
N LEU A 58 -15.84 2.37 0.98
CA LEU A 58 -16.42 1.11 0.54
C LEU A 58 -16.14 -0.02 1.53
N THR A 59 -16.92 -1.09 1.45
CA THR A 59 -16.54 -2.37 2.06
C THR A 59 -15.70 -3.20 1.10
N TYR A 60 -15.00 -4.21 1.61
CA TYR A 60 -14.21 -5.12 0.77
C TYR A 60 -15.08 -5.85 -0.26
N GLU A 61 -16.31 -6.21 0.13
CA GLU A 61 -17.28 -6.90 -0.71
C GLU A 61 -17.88 -5.99 -1.80
N ALA A 62 -17.76 -4.66 -1.64
CA ALA A 62 -18.23 -3.68 -2.62
C ALA A 62 -17.18 -3.39 -3.71
N LEU A 63 -15.98 -3.96 -3.62
CA LEU A 63 -14.93 -3.78 -4.63
C LEU A 63 -15.27 -4.56 -5.90
N THR A 64 -15.60 -3.83 -6.97
CA THR A 64 -15.92 -4.37 -8.29
C THR A 64 -14.65 -4.52 -9.14
N ALA A 65 -14.76 -5.25 -10.26
CA ALA A 65 -13.67 -5.39 -11.22
C ALA A 65 -13.13 -4.04 -11.73
N ASP A 66 -14.03 -3.09 -11.99
CA ASP A 66 -13.68 -1.74 -12.45
C ASP A 66 -12.89 -0.96 -11.40
N LEU A 67 -13.21 -1.14 -10.12
CA LEU A 67 -12.47 -0.52 -9.01
C LEU A 67 -11.04 -1.07 -8.93
N TYR A 68 -10.86 -2.39 -9.03
CA TYR A 68 -9.52 -2.99 -9.09
C TYR A 68 -8.73 -2.45 -10.29
N GLN A 69 -9.34 -2.43 -11.48
CA GLN A 69 -8.67 -1.98 -12.70
C GLN A 69 -8.24 -0.50 -12.66
N SER A 70 -9.06 0.36 -12.06
CA SER A 70 -8.78 1.81 -11.94
C SER A 70 -7.84 2.16 -10.79
N HIS A 71 -7.76 1.32 -9.74
CA HIS A 71 -6.98 1.59 -8.54
C HIS A 71 -5.80 0.62 -8.42
N ARG A 72 -4.73 0.91 -9.16
CA ARG A 72 -3.55 0.04 -9.24
C ARG A 72 -2.56 0.25 -8.08
N LEU A 73 -2.75 1.29 -7.27
CA LEU A 73 -2.05 1.43 -5.98
C LEU A 73 -2.95 0.88 -4.86
N ILE A 74 -2.46 -0.04 -4.04
CA ILE A 74 -3.20 -0.56 -2.88
C ILE A 74 -2.34 -0.40 -1.64
N VAL A 75 -2.81 0.39 -0.68
CA VAL A 75 -2.09 0.72 0.55
C VAL A 75 -2.77 0.04 1.74
N ASN A 76 -2.11 -0.95 2.36
CA ASN A 76 -2.57 -1.55 3.60
C ASN A 76 -2.18 -0.68 4.80
N THR A 77 -3.18 -0.11 5.48
CA THR A 77 -3.00 0.63 6.74
C THR A 77 -3.64 -0.08 7.94
N THR A 78 -4.09 -1.32 7.73
CA THR A 78 -4.64 -2.19 8.78
C THR A 78 -3.51 -2.95 9.49
N PRO A 79 -3.72 -3.44 10.72
CA PRO A 79 -2.75 -4.30 11.39
C PRO A 79 -2.73 -5.75 10.88
N LEU A 80 -3.49 -6.09 9.83
CA LEU A 80 -3.52 -7.45 9.29
C LEU A 80 -2.16 -7.81 8.69
N GLY A 81 -1.68 -9.01 8.97
CA GLY A 81 -0.37 -9.52 8.57
C GLY A 81 0.76 -9.16 9.53
N MET A 82 0.50 -8.32 10.55
CA MET A 82 1.48 -7.96 11.57
C MET A 82 1.71 -9.09 12.58
N SER A 83 2.96 -9.25 13.02
CA SER A 83 3.31 -10.16 14.11
C SER A 83 2.48 -9.87 15.38
N PRO A 84 1.95 -10.90 16.08
CA PRO A 84 2.17 -12.33 15.85
C PRO A 84 1.21 -13.01 14.85
N LYS A 85 0.21 -12.28 14.31
CA LYS A 85 -0.86 -12.83 13.45
C LYS A 85 -0.51 -12.69 11.96
N THR A 86 0.63 -13.25 11.59
CA THR A 86 1.25 -13.07 10.26
C THR A 86 0.48 -13.72 9.11
N GLU A 87 -0.40 -14.68 9.43
CA GLU A 87 -1.25 -15.41 8.50
C GLU A 87 -2.46 -14.61 7.99
N THR A 88 -2.77 -13.48 8.64
CA THR A 88 -3.88 -12.61 8.27
C THR A 88 -3.51 -11.66 7.14
N CYS A 89 -4.48 -11.28 6.31
CA CYS A 89 -4.31 -10.27 5.27
C CYS A 89 -5.65 -9.59 4.97
N PRO A 90 -5.65 -8.40 4.34
CA PRO A 90 -6.89 -7.79 3.85
C PRO A 90 -7.63 -8.74 2.89
N PRO A 91 -8.97 -8.85 3.01
CA PRO A 91 -9.75 -9.75 2.17
C PRO A 91 -10.00 -9.11 0.79
N LEU A 92 -8.98 -9.15 -0.06
CA LEU A 92 -9.04 -8.72 -1.45
C LEU A 92 -9.25 -9.93 -2.37
N ASP A 93 -9.74 -9.67 -3.58
CA ASP A 93 -9.70 -10.61 -4.69
C ASP A 93 -8.31 -10.54 -5.34
N TYR A 94 -7.35 -11.28 -4.78
CA TYR A 94 -5.95 -11.22 -5.21
C TYR A 94 -5.76 -11.66 -6.66
N ASP A 95 -6.66 -12.46 -7.22
CA ASP A 95 -6.57 -12.93 -8.62
C ASP A 95 -6.82 -11.81 -9.63
N ARG A 96 -7.29 -10.64 -9.18
CA ARG A 96 -7.40 -9.40 -9.98
C ARG A 96 -6.15 -8.53 -9.92
N LEU A 97 -5.20 -8.87 -9.05
CA LEU A 97 -3.94 -8.16 -8.89
C LEU A 97 -2.85 -8.81 -9.74
N GLY A 98 -1.80 -8.06 -10.03
CA GLY A 98 -0.63 -8.57 -10.74
C GLY A 98 0.21 -7.45 -11.34
N GLU A 99 0.68 -7.65 -12.56
CA GLU A 99 1.56 -6.69 -13.22
C GLU A 99 0.99 -5.26 -13.28
N GLY A 100 1.87 -4.31 -12.94
CA GLY A 100 1.58 -2.88 -12.84
C GLY A 100 0.63 -2.48 -11.71
N TYR A 101 0.36 -3.37 -10.75
CA TYR A 101 -0.07 -2.96 -9.41
C TYR A 101 1.13 -2.64 -8.53
N LEU A 102 0.94 -1.71 -7.60
CA LEU A 102 1.82 -1.45 -6.48
C LEU A 102 1.07 -1.71 -5.17
N LEU A 103 1.55 -2.68 -4.39
CA LEU A 103 1.05 -2.97 -3.06
C LEU A 103 2.02 -2.39 -2.04
N PHE A 104 1.53 -1.47 -1.22
CA PHE A 104 2.32 -0.83 -0.16
C PHE A 104 1.72 -1.20 1.21
N ASP A 105 2.50 -1.88 2.05
CA ASP A 105 2.08 -2.25 3.39
C ASP A 105 2.79 -1.38 4.42
N LEU A 106 2.04 -0.73 5.31
CA LEU A 106 2.64 0.01 6.42
C LEU A 106 3.20 -0.93 7.50
N VAL A 107 2.78 -2.21 7.49
CA VAL A 107 3.41 -3.24 8.32
C VAL A 107 4.83 -3.51 7.83
N TYR A 108 5.78 -3.50 8.76
CA TYR A 108 7.20 -3.79 8.50
C TYR A 108 7.71 -5.05 9.24
N ASN A 109 6.92 -5.61 10.15
CA ASN A 109 7.24 -6.84 10.87
C ASN A 109 6.05 -7.83 10.80
N PRO A 110 6.16 -8.90 9.98
CA PRO A 110 7.33 -9.32 9.20
C PRO A 110 7.60 -8.40 8.00
N ALA A 111 8.81 -8.47 7.45
CA ALA A 111 9.21 -7.67 6.28
C ALA A 111 8.42 -8.02 5.00
N MET A 112 7.95 -9.26 4.90
CA MET A 112 7.06 -9.74 3.84
C MET A 112 5.78 -10.25 4.50
N THR A 113 4.70 -9.47 4.42
CA THR A 113 3.38 -9.89 4.91
C THR A 113 2.69 -10.79 3.90
N ARG A 114 1.63 -11.50 4.31
CA ARG A 114 0.81 -12.27 3.38
C ARG A 114 0.23 -11.40 2.27
N PHE A 115 -0.21 -10.18 2.59
CA PHE A 115 -0.70 -9.20 1.61
C PHE A 115 0.34 -8.94 0.50
N LEU A 116 1.59 -8.64 0.88
CA LEU A 116 2.66 -8.40 -0.08
C LEU A 116 3.01 -9.68 -0.85
N ASN A 117 3.11 -10.82 -0.16
CA ASN A 117 3.43 -12.08 -0.82
C ASN A 117 2.40 -12.47 -1.89
N GLU A 118 1.10 -12.34 -1.60
CA GLU A 118 0.03 -12.67 -2.56
C GLU A 118 0.08 -11.81 -3.83
N GLY A 119 0.45 -10.53 -3.72
CA GLY A 119 0.66 -9.68 -4.90
C GLY A 119 1.96 -10.00 -5.63
N ALA A 120 3.06 -10.23 -4.91
CA ALA A 120 4.36 -10.53 -5.50
C ALA A 120 4.33 -11.80 -6.35
N VAL A 121 3.69 -12.87 -5.88
CA VAL A 121 3.56 -14.13 -6.65
C VAL A 121 2.70 -13.98 -7.92
N ARG A 122 1.92 -12.90 -8.02
CA ARG A 122 1.11 -12.54 -9.21
C ARG A 122 1.77 -11.46 -10.08
N GLY A 123 2.98 -11.03 -9.74
CA GLY A 123 3.76 -10.05 -10.53
C GLY A 123 3.54 -8.58 -10.14
N ALA A 124 2.87 -8.31 -9.01
CA ALA A 124 2.76 -6.94 -8.53
C ALA A 124 4.08 -6.44 -7.90
N LEU A 125 4.30 -5.13 -7.98
CA LEU A 125 5.37 -4.47 -7.21
C LEU A 125 4.94 -4.37 -5.75
N VAL A 126 5.87 -4.59 -4.83
CA VAL A 126 5.57 -4.63 -3.39
C VAL A 126 6.57 -3.79 -2.59
N LYS A 127 6.07 -3.09 -1.56
CA LYS A 127 6.87 -2.30 -0.64
C LYS A 127 6.34 -2.46 0.78
N ASN A 128 7.23 -2.56 1.76
CA ASN A 128 6.87 -2.56 3.19
C ASN A 128 7.16 -1.21 3.86
N GLY A 129 6.68 -1.05 5.09
CA GLY A 129 6.72 0.22 5.81
C GLY A 129 8.04 0.55 6.51
N LEU A 130 9.09 -0.27 6.38
CA LEU A 130 10.31 -0.11 7.18
C LEU A 130 11.04 1.21 6.86
N GLU A 131 11.18 1.52 5.57
CA GLU A 131 11.83 2.76 5.13
C GLU A 131 11.02 3.98 5.58
N MET A 132 9.70 3.93 5.46
CA MET A 132 8.81 4.99 5.96
C MET A 132 9.01 5.21 7.47
N LEU A 133 9.15 4.14 8.26
CA LEU A 133 9.40 4.25 9.70
C LEU A 133 10.73 4.94 10.00
N HIS A 134 11.80 4.62 9.26
CA HIS A 134 13.10 5.30 9.42
C HIS A 134 12.99 6.78 9.08
N LEU A 135 12.36 7.14 7.96
CA LEU A 135 12.15 8.54 7.57
C LEU A 135 11.32 9.30 8.60
N GLN A 136 10.30 8.67 9.17
CA GLN A 136 9.50 9.25 10.26
C GLN A 136 10.33 9.49 11.52
N ALA A 137 11.23 8.56 11.88
CA ALA A 137 12.13 8.72 13.01
C ALA A 137 13.12 9.88 12.80
N GLU A 138 13.70 9.99 11.60
CA GLU A 138 14.59 11.10 11.23
C GLU A 138 13.87 12.46 11.26
N ALA A 139 12.66 12.53 10.69
CA ALA A 139 11.85 13.75 10.72
C ALA A 139 11.47 14.16 12.16
N ALA A 140 11.06 13.20 12.99
CA ALA A 140 10.76 13.45 14.40
C ALA A 140 12.00 13.93 15.16
N TRP A 141 13.17 13.33 14.87
CA TRP A 141 14.44 13.72 15.47
C TRP A 141 14.85 15.15 15.10
N ALA A 142 14.66 15.55 13.83
CA ALA A 142 14.90 16.92 13.40
C ALA A 142 14.01 17.91 14.17
N ILE A 143 12.71 17.62 14.32
CA ILE A 143 11.78 18.48 15.08
C ILE A 143 12.22 18.63 16.55
N TRP A 144 12.73 17.57 17.17
CA TRP A 144 13.19 17.63 18.56
C TRP A 144 14.50 18.38 18.76
N GLN A 145 15.36 18.44 17.75
CA GLN A 145 16.64 19.16 17.84
C GLN A 145 16.55 20.64 17.46
N GLY A 146 15.45 21.09 16.84
CA GLY A 146 15.23 22.48 16.41
C GLY A 146 15.82 22.79 15.05
#